data_AF-A0A016UJG1-F1
#
_entry.id   AF-A0A016UJG1-F1
#
_cell.length_a   1.000
_cell.length_b   1.000
_cell.length_c   1.000
_cell.angle_alpha   90.00
_cell.angle_beta   90.00
_cell.angle_gamma   90.00
#
_symmetry.space_group_name_H-M   'P 1'
#
loop_
_entity.id
_entity.type
_entity.pdbx_description
1 polymer ?
#
loop_
_entity_poly.entity_id
_entity_poly.type
_entity_poly.pdbx_seq_one_letter_code
_entity_poly.pdbx_strand_id
1 'polypeptide(L)'
;MRIIIIYHSVLILLLTSPVRTNIAQLLQEDECPLLKNGPILEVAEKICEFCHELTSHEKPNMRAECRAACFSTDAFRSCVNIFSTPTRRHSRSRHRIRHIWS
;
A
#
# COMPACT_ATOMS: atom_id res chain seq x y z
N MET A 1 -30.21 -34.31 26.52
CA MET A 1 -30.76 -33.95 25.20
C MET A 1 -30.68 -32.46 24.88
N ARG A 2 -31.13 -31.54 25.75
CA ARG A 2 -31.10 -30.08 25.48
C ARG A 2 -29.71 -29.50 25.20
N ILE A 3 -28.68 -29.97 25.90
CA ILE A 3 -27.28 -29.54 25.71
C ILE A 3 -26.76 -29.88 24.31
N ILE A 4 -27.04 -31.08 23.81
CA ILE A 4 -26.58 -31.53 22.48
C ILE A 4 -27.18 -30.67 21.37
N ILE A 5 -28.45 -30.27 21.53
CA ILE A 5 -29.14 -29.39 20.58
C ILE A 5 -28.50 -28.00 20.56
N ILE A 6 -28.12 -27.47 21.74
CA ILE A 6 -27.42 -26.18 21.85
C ILE A 6 -26.05 -26.24 21.18
N TYR A 7 -25.29 -27.31 21.38
CA TYR A 7 -23.99 -27.48 20.70
C TYR A 7 -24.14 -27.58 19.19
N HIS A 8 -25.12 -28.35 18.71
CA HIS A 8 -25.37 -28.48 17.27
C HIS A 8 -25.84 -27.17 16.64
N SER A 9 -26.74 -26.42 17.29
CA SER A 9 -27.23 -25.15 16.76
C SER A 9 -26.13 -24.09 16.73
N VAL A 10 -25.27 -24.01 17.76
CA VAL A 10 -24.09 -23.13 17.78
C VAL A 10 -23.10 -23.52 16.69
N LEU A 11 -22.83 -24.82 16.50
CA LEU A 11 -21.93 -25.30 15.46
C LEU A 11 -22.44 -24.95 14.05
N ILE A 12 -23.74 -25.10 13.80
CA ILE A 12 -24.37 -24.71 12.53
C ILE A 12 -24.24 -23.20 12.30
N LEU A 13 -24.54 -22.38 13.31
CA LEU A 13 -24.38 -20.91 13.26
C LEU A 13 -22.95 -20.47 12.92
N LEU A 14 -21.94 -21.15 13.45
CA LEU A 14 -20.53 -20.87 13.15
C LEU A 14 -20.17 -21.25 11.70
N LEU A 15 -20.68 -22.39 11.23
CA LEU A 15 -20.36 -22.94 9.90
C LEU A 15 -21.12 -22.25 8.75
N THR A 16 -22.33 -21.71 9.01
CA THR A 16 -23.16 -21.03 8.00
C THR A 16 -22.98 -19.52 7.98
N SER A 17 -22.09 -18.95 8.80
CA SER A 17 -21.85 -17.51 8.76
C SER A 17 -21.20 -17.12 7.41
N PRO A 18 -21.78 -16.17 6.65
CA PRO A 18 -21.20 -15.67 5.40
C PRO A 18 -19.90 -14.86 5.65
N VAL A 19 -19.49 -14.70 6.91
CA VAL A 19 -18.24 -14.03 7.30
C VAL A 19 -17.02 -14.75 6.70
N ARG A 20 -17.12 -16.05 6.41
CA ARG A 20 -16.01 -16.85 5.89
C ARG A 20 -15.59 -16.47 4.46
N THR A 21 -16.45 -15.85 3.65
CA THR A 21 -16.09 -15.48 2.27
C THR A 21 -15.31 -14.17 2.18
N ASN A 22 -15.24 -13.37 3.27
CA ASN A 22 -14.36 -12.19 3.35
C ASN A 22 -12.99 -12.48 3.98
N ILE A 23 -12.80 -13.65 4.60
CA ILE A 23 -11.51 -14.01 5.21
C ILE A 23 -10.47 -14.39 4.14
N ALA A 24 -10.91 -14.83 2.95
CA ALA A 24 -10.01 -15.17 1.86
C ALA A 24 -9.21 -13.95 1.32
N GLN A 25 -9.75 -12.72 1.41
CA GLN A 25 -8.99 -11.49 1.14
C GLN A 25 -8.10 -11.06 2.32
N LEU A 26 -8.47 -11.41 3.56
CA LEU A 26 -7.67 -11.15 4.77
C LEU A 26 -6.47 -12.12 4.91
N LEU A 27 -6.54 -13.30 4.30
CA LEU A 27 -5.46 -14.31 4.33
C LEU A 27 -4.59 -14.31 3.08
N GLN A 28 -4.83 -13.42 2.11
CA GLN A 28 -3.87 -13.12 1.05
C GLN A 28 -2.80 -12.11 1.53
N GLU A 29 -2.66 -11.97 2.85
CA GLU A 29 -1.51 -11.45 3.59
C GLU A 29 -0.49 -12.58 3.84
N ASP A 30 -0.08 -13.31 2.81
CA ASP A 30 1.15 -14.10 2.93
C ASP A 30 2.33 -13.12 2.82
N GLU A 31 2.57 -12.48 3.96
CA GLU A 31 3.70 -11.65 4.37
C GLU A 31 3.99 -10.49 3.42
N CYS A 32 3.48 -9.29 3.73
CA CYS A 32 4.01 -8.05 3.16
C CYS A 32 5.55 -8.14 3.13
N PRO A 33 6.22 -8.19 1.96
CA PRO A 33 7.64 -8.54 1.89
C PRO A 33 8.54 -7.58 2.67
N LEU A 34 8.01 -6.38 2.95
CA LEU A 34 8.63 -5.37 3.79
C LEU A 34 8.65 -5.74 5.28
N LEU A 35 7.68 -6.51 5.79
CA LEU A 35 7.69 -7.04 7.16
C LEU A 35 8.93 -7.89 7.44
N LYS A 36 9.45 -8.61 6.43
CA LYS A 36 10.68 -9.41 6.55
C LYS A 36 11.95 -8.56 6.64
N ASN A 37 11.86 -7.29 6.23
CA ASN A 37 12.98 -6.36 6.16
C ASN A 37 12.68 -5.13 7.04
N GLY A 38 12.81 -5.32 8.37
CA GLY A 38 12.55 -4.28 9.37
C GLY A 38 13.09 -2.88 9.03
N PRO A 39 14.35 -2.73 8.59
CA PRO A 39 14.88 -1.42 8.20
C PRO A 39 14.15 -0.76 7.02
N ILE A 40 13.73 -1.53 6.02
CA ILE A 40 13.01 -0.99 4.85
C ILE A 40 11.58 -0.61 5.27
N LEU A 41 10.95 -1.42 6.12
CA LEU A 41 9.65 -1.10 6.70
C LEU A 41 9.70 0.21 7.48
N GLU A 42 10.70 0.40 8.33
CA GLU A 42 10.88 1.63 9.11
C GLU A 42 11.01 2.86 8.19
N VAL A 43 11.80 2.76 7.12
CA VAL A 43 11.92 3.83 6.13
C VAL A 43 10.58 4.12 5.46
N ALA A 44 9.84 3.09 5.05
CA ALA A 44 8.53 3.25 4.44
C ALA A 44 7.53 3.91 5.39
N GLU A 45 7.55 3.55 6.68
CA GLU A 45 6.71 4.17 7.70
C GLU A 45 7.04 5.66 7.91
N LYS A 46 8.34 6.00 7.93
CA LYS A 46 8.82 7.39 8.07
C LYS A 46 8.45 8.24 6.87
N ILE A 47 8.53 7.69 5.65
CA ILE A 47 8.06 8.36 4.44
C ILE A 47 6.58 8.71 4.57
N CYS A 48 5.75 7.77 5.03
CA CYS A 48 4.32 8.04 5.22
C CYS A 48 4.04 9.07 6.32
N GLU A 49 4.84 9.11 7.39
CA GLU A 49 4.75 10.12 8.45
C GLU A 49 5.06 11.52 7.93
N PHE A 50 6.23 11.73 7.33
CA PHE A 50 6.62 13.04 6.81
C PHE A 50 5.71 13.50 5.68
N CYS A 51 5.27 12.59 4.82
CA CYS A 51 4.31 12.90 3.76
C CYS A 51 2.97 13.39 4.32
N HIS A 52 2.48 12.76 5.39
CA HIS A 52 1.29 13.22 6.08
C HIS A 52 1.49 14.59 6.71
N GLU A 53 2.61 14.84 7.38
CA GLU A 53 2.89 16.16 7.98
C GLU A 53 2.84 17.27 6.91
N LEU A 54 3.45 17.05 5.75
CA LEU A 54 3.45 18.01 4.63
C LEU A 54 2.08 18.22 3.99
N THR A 55 1.23 17.19 3.97
CA THR A 55 -0.03 17.20 3.22
C THR A 55 -1.29 17.22 4.10
N SER A 56 -1.12 17.23 5.43
CA SER A 56 -2.20 17.06 6.42
C SER A 56 -3.36 18.03 6.25
N HIS A 57 -3.08 19.26 5.79
CA HIS A 57 -4.10 20.29 5.55
C HIS A 57 -5.08 19.91 4.41
N GLU A 58 -4.63 19.12 3.44
CA GLU A 58 -5.41 18.72 2.27
C GLU A 58 -5.87 17.25 2.40
N LYS A 59 -4.99 16.40 2.91
CA LYS A 59 -5.16 14.94 2.99
C LYS A 59 -4.89 14.44 4.41
N PRO A 60 -5.84 14.61 5.35
CA PRO A 60 -5.64 14.23 6.75
C PRO A 60 -5.40 12.73 6.95
N ASN A 61 -5.89 11.88 6.04
CA ASN A 61 -5.74 10.42 6.13
C ASN A 61 -4.52 9.87 5.37
N MET A 62 -3.64 10.75 4.85
CA MET A 62 -2.51 10.35 4.01
C MET A 62 -1.65 9.25 4.63
N ARG A 63 -1.36 9.30 5.94
CA ARG A 63 -0.54 8.30 6.62
C ARG A 63 -1.15 6.89 6.52
N ALA A 64 -2.46 6.78 6.67
CA ALA A 64 -3.18 5.50 6.61
C ALA A 64 -3.24 4.97 5.16
N GLU A 65 -3.61 5.83 4.22
CA GLU A 65 -3.66 5.48 2.78
C GLU A 65 -2.29 5.07 2.22
N CYS A 66 -1.21 5.70 2.71
CA CYS A 66 0.16 5.40 2.35
C CYS A 66 0.61 4.00 2.82
N ARG A 67 0.15 3.54 3.99
CA ARG A 67 0.52 2.21 4.57
C ARG A 67 -0.33 1.06 4.05
N ALA A 68 -1.48 1.36 3.44
CA ALA A 68 -2.41 0.34 2.97
C ALA A 68 -1.78 -0.59 1.93
N ALA A 69 -2.31 -1.81 1.84
CA ALA A 69 -1.91 -2.82 0.86
C ALA A 69 -0.39 -3.00 0.75
N CYS A 70 0.32 -3.10 1.88
CA CYS A 70 1.78 -3.24 1.92
C CYS A 70 2.53 -2.17 1.11
N PHE A 71 2.16 -0.90 1.28
CA PHE A 71 2.81 0.25 0.61
C PHE A 71 2.74 0.18 -0.93
N SER A 72 1.82 -0.60 -1.50
CA SER A 72 1.66 -0.73 -2.96
C SER A 72 0.73 0.33 -3.58
N THR A 73 0.33 1.32 -2.79
CA THR A 73 -0.63 2.36 -3.19
C THR A 73 0.03 3.51 -3.97
N ASP A 74 -0.79 4.23 -4.74
CA ASP A 74 -0.35 5.46 -5.40
C ASP A 74 -0.04 6.57 -4.38
N ALA A 75 -0.67 6.54 -3.19
CA ALA A 75 -0.32 7.41 -2.08
C ALA A 75 1.15 7.21 -1.66
N PHE A 76 1.59 5.97 -1.46
CA PHE A 76 3.00 5.69 -1.15
C PHE A 76 3.95 6.17 -2.25
N ARG A 77 3.64 5.88 -3.53
CA ARG A 77 4.45 6.34 -4.67
C ARG A 77 4.56 7.86 -4.72
N SER A 78 3.46 8.56 -4.50
CA SER A 78 3.44 10.02 -4.43
C SER A 78 4.31 10.53 -3.28
N CYS A 79 4.23 9.91 -2.11
CA CYS A 79 5.05 10.28 -0.95
C CYS A 79 6.55 10.08 -1.21
N VAL A 80 6.96 8.95 -1.79
CA VAL A 80 8.35 8.70 -2.18
C VAL A 80 8.87 9.76 -3.17
N ASN A 81 8.03 10.18 -4.12
CA ASN A 81 8.40 11.18 -5.12
C ASN A 81 8.68 12.57 -4.53
N ILE A 82 8.09 12.91 -3.38
CA ILE A 82 8.39 14.17 -2.67
C ILE A 82 9.85 14.19 -2.21
N PHE A 83 10.37 13.04 -1.76
CA PHE A 83 11.74 12.91 -1.26
C PHE A 83 12.76 12.52 -2.34
N SER A 84 12.29 12.17 -3.54
CA SER A 84 13.13 11.77 -4.64
C SER A 84 13.64 13.00 -5.41
N THR A 85 14.92 13.02 -5.75
CA THR A 85 15.39 14.01 -6.72
C THR A 85 14.69 13.74 -8.06
N PRO A 86 14.15 14.77 -8.75
CA PRO A 86 13.66 14.57 -10.09
C PRO A 86 14.83 14.05 -10.90
N THR A 87 14.72 12.82 -11.40
CA THR A 87 15.70 12.32 -12.36
C THR A 87 15.70 13.33 -13.49
N ARG A 88 16.75 14.16 -13.56
CA ARG A 88 17.03 14.91 -14.77
C ARG A 88 17.30 13.82 -15.79
N ARG A 89 16.25 13.36 -16.48
CA ARG A 89 16.41 12.74 -17.79
C ARG A 89 17.19 13.81 -18.52
N HIS A 90 18.50 13.58 -18.64
CA HIS A 90 19.34 14.32 -19.53
C HIS A 90 18.72 14.02 -20.88
N SER A 91 17.75 14.87 -21.25
CA SER A 91 17.29 15.00 -22.60
C SER A 91 18.54 15.42 -23.32
N ARG A 92 19.31 14.43 -23.79
CA ARG A 92 20.11 14.58 -24.99
C ARG A 92 19.07 14.84 -26.07
N SER A 93 18.52 16.06 -26.05
CA SER A 93 18.14 16.81 -27.23
C SER A 93 19.36 16.69 -28.11
N ARG A 94 19.33 15.66 -28.95
CA ARG A 94 20.19 15.46 -30.08
C ARG A 94 19.85 16.65 -30.96
N HIS A 95 20.52 17.78 -30.72
CA HIS A 95 20.53 18.91 -31.63
C HIS A 95 21.24 18.38 -32.87
N ARG A 96 20.44 17.70 -33.71
CA ARG A 96 20.85 17.18 -35.00
C ARG A 96 21.21 18.42 -35.78
N ILE A 97 22.51 18.67 -35.90
CA ILE A 97 23.10 19.52 -36.92
C ILE A 97 22.37 19.20 -38.23
N ARG A 98 21.44 20.07 -38.61
CA ARG A 98 20.95 20.25 -39.97
C ARG A 98 21.44 21.61 -40.41
N HIS A 99 22.76 21.78 -40.41
CA HIS A 99 23.33 22.59 -41.46
C HIS A 99 23.37 21.72 -42.71
N ILE A 100 23.10 22.35 -43.86
CA ILE A 100 23.55 21.99 -45.21
C ILE A 100 22.48 21.37 -46.14
N TRP A 101 22.29 22.07 -47.27
CA TRP A 101 21.46 21.84 -48.49
C TRP A 101 19.99 22.30 -48.51
N SER A 102 19.76 23.58 -48.77
CA SER A 102 19.23 24.11 -50.06
C SER A 102 19.20 25.63 -50.05
#